data_AF-A0A9D8QB84-F1
#
_entry.id   AF-A0A9D8QB84-F1
#
_cell.length_a   1.000
_cell.length_b   1.000
_cell.length_c   1.000
_cell.angle_alpha   90.00
_cell.angle_beta   90.00
_cell.angle_gamma   90.00
#
_symmetry.space_group_name_H-M   'P 1'
#
loop_
_entity.id
_entity.type
_entity.pdbx_description
1 polymer ?
#
loop_
_entity_poly.entity_id
_entity_poly.type
_entity_poly.pdbx_seq_one_letter_code
_entity_poly.pdbx_strand_id
1 'polypeptide(L)'
;PLVIAMVKRQVRRDLHGQGIGRHSDAERLVLARQALGSLSGLLGGKPYLTGPDPCGGDATLGAFMIGGLCETFESPLRAALIEHPNLVAYAGRMRERYFKADAERAPA
;
A
#
# COMPACT_ATOMS: atom_id res chain seq x y z
N PRO A 1 21.09 -1.84 -12.92
CA PRO A 1 22.08 -1.30 -11.95
C PRO A 1 22.25 -2.21 -10.72
N LEU A 2 23.48 -2.33 -10.19
CA LEU A 2 23.83 -3.18 -9.04
C LEU A 2 22.95 -2.91 -7.80
N VAL A 3 22.70 -1.65 -7.49
CA VAL A 3 21.86 -1.22 -6.35
C VAL A 3 20.46 -1.84 -6.43
N ILE A 4 19.84 -1.89 -7.62
CA ILE A 4 18.51 -2.49 -7.79
C ILE A 4 18.54 -3.99 -7.45
N ALA A 5 19.58 -4.71 -7.87
CA ALA A 5 19.72 -6.13 -7.57
C ALA A 5 19.92 -6.39 -6.06
N MET A 6 20.71 -5.53 -5.38
CA MET A 6 20.91 -5.58 -3.94
C MET A 6 19.60 -5.35 -3.17
N VAL A 7 18.84 -4.31 -3.52
CA VAL A 7 17.53 -4.02 -2.90
C VAL A 7 16.56 -5.17 -3.13
N LYS A 8 16.45 -5.70 -4.35
CA LYS A 8 15.57 -6.84 -4.65
C LYS A 8 15.95 -8.09 -3.84
N ARG A 9 17.25 -8.36 -3.64
CA ARG A 9 17.72 -9.47 -2.81
C ARG A 9 17.36 -9.26 -1.33
N GLN A 10 17.52 -8.04 -0.84
CA GLN A 10 17.17 -7.67 0.53
C GLN A 10 15.66 -7.88 0.80
N VAL A 11 14.81 -7.35 -0.08
CA VAL A 11 13.35 -7.50 0.03
C VAL A 11 12.93 -8.98 0.02
N ARG A 12 13.51 -9.80 -0.87
CA ARG A 12 13.22 -11.25 -0.90
C ARG A 12 13.64 -11.96 0.39
N ARG A 13 14.80 -11.59 0.96
CA ARG A 13 15.29 -12.15 2.22
C ARG A 13 14.32 -11.84 3.36
N ASP A 14 13.89 -10.59 3.46
CA ASP A 14 13.01 -10.14 4.53
C ASP A 14 11.63 -10.79 4.41
N LEU A 15 11.06 -10.80 3.19
CA LEU A 15 9.83 -11.54 2.87
C LEU A 15 9.90 -12.99 3.30
N HIS A 16 11.00 -13.69 3.02
CA HIS A 16 11.18 -15.06 3.49
C HIS A 16 11.32 -15.13 5.01
N GLY A 17 12.07 -14.20 5.64
CA GLY A 17 12.24 -14.12 7.10
C GLY A 17 10.91 -14.06 7.85
N GLN A 18 10.03 -13.13 7.47
CA GLN A 18 8.70 -12.98 8.07
C GLN A 18 7.64 -13.98 7.54
N GLY A 19 8.01 -14.89 6.64
CA GLY A 19 7.14 -15.97 6.15
C GLY A 19 6.32 -15.67 4.90
N ILE A 20 6.01 -14.40 4.58
CA ILE A 20 5.24 -14.05 3.37
C ILE A 20 5.88 -14.58 2.08
N GLY A 21 7.21 -14.58 2.01
CA GLY A 21 7.98 -15.09 0.88
C GLY A 21 8.03 -16.62 0.75
N ARG A 22 7.42 -17.36 1.68
CA ARG A 22 7.28 -18.84 1.60
C ARG A 22 6.03 -19.27 0.85
N HIS A 23 5.08 -18.37 0.66
CA HIS A 23 3.85 -18.60 -0.08
C HIS A 23 4.05 -18.39 -1.58
N SER A 24 3.28 -19.11 -2.38
CA SER A 24 3.15 -18.88 -3.82
C SER A 24 2.51 -17.52 -4.11
N ASP A 25 2.66 -17.05 -5.34
CA ASP A 25 2.09 -15.77 -5.78
C ASP A 25 0.57 -15.71 -5.59
N ALA A 26 -0.13 -16.82 -5.89
CA ALA A 26 -1.57 -16.93 -5.71
C ALA A 26 -1.98 -16.87 -4.22
N GLU A 27 -1.29 -17.60 -3.35
CA GLU A 27 -1.54 -17.57 -1.90
C GLU A 27 -1.27 -16.18 -1.32
N ARG A 28 -0.17 -15.52 -1.73
CA ARG A 28 0.13 -14.14 -1.31
C ARG A 28 -0.97 -13.18 -1.71
N LEU A 29 -1.55 -13.34 -2.90
CA LEU A 29 -2.67 -12.50 -3.34
C LEU A 29 -3.94 -12.76 -2.52
N VAL A 30 -4.23 -14.01 -2.15
CA VAL A 30 -5.33 -14.34 -1.24
C VAL A 30 -5.14 -13.66 0.12
N LEU A 31 -3.96 -13.78 0.72
CA LEU A 31 -3.62 -13.12 1.98
C LEU A 31 -3.71 -11.60 1.87
N ALA A 32 -3.25 -11.03 0.77
CA ALA A 32 -3.35 -9.59 0.53
C ALA A 32 -4.80 -9.12 0.44
N ARG A 33 -5.67 -9.84 -0.29
CA ARG A 33 -7.12 -9.52 -0.34
C ARG A 33 -7.78 -9.56 1.03
N GLN A 34 -7.45 -10.57 1.84
CA GLN A 34 -7.94 -10.65 3.21
C GLN A 34 -7.48 -9.45 4.05
N ALA A 35 -6.19 -9.10 3.97
CA ALA A 35 -5.65 -7.94 4.67
C ALA A 35 -6.32 -6.63 4.22
N LEU A 36 -6.55 -6.44 2.93
CA LEU A 36 -7.26 -5.28 2.39
C LEU A 36 -8.71 -5.21 2.88
N GLY A 37 -9.43 -6.34 2.91
CA GLY A 37 -10.77 -6.43 3.48
C GLY A 37 -10.78 -6.03 4.97
N SER A 38 -9.83 -6.55 5.75
CA SER A 38 -9.68 -6.18 7.17
C SER A 38 -9.34 -4.70 7.36
N LEU A 39 -8.43 -4.15 6.55
CA LEU A 39 -8.08 -2.71 6.60
C LEU A 39 -9.26 -1.83 6.20
N SER A 40 -10.01 -2.23 5.17
CA SER A 40 -11.23 -1.53 4.73
C SER A 40 -12.28 -1.51 5.85
N GLY A 41 -12.49 -2.65 6.53
CA GLY A 41 -13.38 -2.72 7.69
C GLY A 41 -12.88 -1.91 8.89
N LEU A 42 -11.58 -1.97 9.19
CA LEU A 42 -10.94 -1.22 10.28
C LEU A 42 -11.04 0.29 10.07
N LEU A 43 -10.81 0.76 8.85
CA LEU A 43 -10.95 2.16 8.48
C LEU A 43 -12.44 2.55 8.47
N GLY A 44 -13.29 1.71 7.89
CA GLY A 44 -14.72 1.98 7.73
C GLY A 44 -14.94 3.30 7.00
N GLY A 45 -15.74 4.18 7.61
CA GLY A 45 -15.98 5.56 7.15
C GLY A 45 -15.08 6.61 7.82
N LYS A 46 -14.10 6.21 8.65
CA LYS A 46 -13.22 7.17 9.33
C LYS A 46 -12.25 7.81 8.34
N PRO A 47 -11.90 9.10 8.52
CA PRO A 47 -10.92 9.74 7.65
C PRO A 47 -9.51 9.18 7.89
N TYR A 48 -9.17 8.79 9.13
CA TYR A 48 -7.91 8.16 9.55
C TYR A 48 -8.14 7.01 10.52
N LEU A 49 -7.08 6.25 10.85
CA LEU A 49 -7.18 5.04 11.68
C LEU A 49 -7.85 5.30 13.05
N THR A 50 -7.50 6.41 13.70
CA THR A 50 -7.91 6.73 15.08
C THR A 50 -8.97 7.82 15.19
N GLY A 51 -9.48 8.35 14.08
CA GLY A 51 -10.52 9.39 14.10
C GLY A 51 -10.25 10.53 13.11
N PRO A 52 -10.49 11.79 13.50
CA PRO A 52 -10.48 12.94 12.58
C PRO A 52 -9.08 13.38 12.14
N ASP A 53 -8.05 13.11 12.95
CA ASP A 53 -6.65 13.47 12.68
C ASP A 53 -5.78 12.23 12.46
N PRO A 54 -4.75 12.32 11.58
CA PRO A 54 -3.82 11.22 11.35
C PRO A 54 -2.92 10.99 12.56
N CYS A 55 -2.61 9.73 12.84
CA CYS A 55 -1.62 9.31 13.83
C CYS A 55 -0.40 8.67 13.15
N GLY A 56 0.60 8.28 13.94
CA GLY A 56 1.79 7.60 13.40
C GLY A 56 1.48 6.32 12.62
N GLY A 57 0.41 5.60 12.98
CA GLY A 57 -0.05 4.43 12.22
C GLY A 57 -0.51 4.78 10.80
N ASP A 58 -1.07 5.98 10.60
CA ASP A 58 -1.51 6.45 9.29
C ASP A 58 -0.34 6.70 8.34
N ALA A 59 0.84 7.07 8.86
CA ALA A 59 2.03 7.21 8.02
C ALA A 59 2.38 5.88 7.33
N THR A 60 2.34 4.79 8.09
CA THR A 60 2.62 3.44 7.58
C THR A 60 1.52 2.98 6.62
N LEU A 61 0.26 3.02 7.05
CA LEU A 61 -0.85 2.57 6.20
C LEU A 61 -0.96 3.41 4.94
N GLY A 62 -0.82 4.73 5.05
CA GLY A 62 -0.81 5.66 3.93
C GLY A 62 0.28 5.32 2.92
N ALA A 63 1.52 5.08 3.37
CA ALA A 63 2.61 4.68 2.47
C ALA A 63 2.30 3.38 1.70
N PHE A 64 1.74 2.37 2.38
CA PHE A 64 1.37 1.11 1.73
C PHE A 64 0.20 1.27 0.75
N MET A 65 -0.83 2.06 1.08
CA MET A 65 -1.96 2.27 0.16
C MET A 65 -1.55 3.11 -1.06
N ILE A 66 -0.76 4.17 -0.85
CA ILE A 66 -0.20 4.99 -1.94
C ILE A 66 0.69 4.15 -2.86
N GLY A 67 1.60 3.35 -2.29
CA GLY A 67 2.48 2.47 -3.06
C GLY A 67 1.73 1.33 -3.76
N GLY A 68 0.71 0.76 -3.11
CA GLY A 68 -0.13 -0.28 -3.70
C GLY A 68 -0.95 0.19 -4.90
N LEU A 69 -1.26 1.49 -4.99
CA LEU A 69 -1.93 2.12 -6.13
C LEU A 69 -0.98 2.58 -7.24
N CYS A 70 0.34 2.39 -7.08
CA CYS A 70 1.33 2.79 -8.07
C CYS A 70 1.04 2.19 -9.45
N GLU A 71 0.98 3.04 -10.47
CA GLU A 71 0.63 2.63 -11.84
C GLU A 71 1.84 2.22 -12.68
N THR A 72 3.05 2.55 -12.21
CA THR A 72 4.31 2.23 -12.90
C THR A 72 4.58 0.74 -12.98
N PHE A 73 3.99 -0.06 -12.08
CA PHE A 73 4.21 -1.50 -12.02
C PHE A 73 2.88 -2.23 -12.17
N GLU A 74 2.87 -3.25 -13.03
CA GLU A 74 1.76 -4.19 -13.09
C GLU A 74 1.78 -5.09 -11.87
N SER A 75 0.73 -5.01 -11.05
CA SER A 75 0.58 -5.82 -9.85
C SER A 75 -0.89 -6.20 -9.64
N PRO A 76 -1.20 -7.50 -9.42
CA PRO A 76 -2.56 -7.91 -9.10
C PRO A 76 -3.06 -7.32 -7.76
N LEU A 77 -2.14 -6.85 -6.90
CA LEU A 77 -2.49 -6.13 -5.68
C LEU A 77 -3.21 -4.81 -5.98
N ARG A 78 -2.81 -4.08 -7.04
CA ARG A 78 -3.44 -2.81 -7.40
C ARG A 78 -4.91 -3.01 -7.76
N ALA A 79 -5.19 -4.04 -8.56
CA ALA A 79 -6.57 -4.41 -8.91
C ALA A 79 -7.40 -4.72 -7.67
N ALA A 80 -6.89 -5.57 -6.77
CA ALA A 80 -7.56 -5.89 -5.51
C ALA A 80 -7.77 -4.66 -4.60
N LEU A 81 -6.82 -3.71 -4.58
CA LEU A 81 -6.93 -2.51 -3.76
C LEU A 81 -7.98 -1.52 -4.29
N ILE A 82 -8.14 -1.40 -5.62
CA ILE A 82 -9.14 -0.53 -6.24
C ILE A 82 -10.58 -1.00 -5.94
N GLU A 83 -10.78 -2.28 -5.65
CA GLU A 83 -12.07 -2.83 -5.19
C GLU A 83 -12.50 -2.29 -3.81
N HIS A 84 -11.64 -1.54 -3.10
CA HIS A 84 -11.94 -0.90 -1.82
C HIS A 84 -11.92 0.64 -1.93
N PRO A 85 -13.03 1.29 -2.37
CA PRO A 85 -13.07 2.73 -2.58
C PRO A 85 -12.70 3.58 -1.35
N ASN A 86 -12.99 3.11 -0.14
CA ASN A 86 -12.62 3.82 1.09
C ASN A 86 -11.10 3.85 1.34
N LEU A 87 -10.38 2.78 0.97
CA LEU A 87 -8.93 2.73 1.03
C LEU A 87 -8.28 3.58 -0.07
N VAL A 88 -8.89 3.60 -1.27
CA VAL A 88 -8.46 4.51 -2.36
C VAL A 88 -8.61 5.97 -1.93
N ALA A 89 -9.77 6.34 -1.40
CA ALA A 89 -10.01 7.69 -0.89
C ALA A 89 -9.05 8.05 0.26
N TYR A 90 -8.74 7.10 1.13
CA TYR A 90 -7.75 7.27 2.19
C TYR A 90 -6.35 7.54 1.66
N ALA A 91 -5.90 6.78 0.66
CA ALA A 91 -4.62 7.02 0.00
C ALA A 91 -4.57 8.42 -0.64
N GLY A 92 -5.67 8.85 -1.26
CA GLY A 92 -5.85 10.20 -1.80
C GLY A 92 -5.67 11.29 -0.75
N ARG A 93 -6.35 11.16 0.40
CA ARG A 93 -6.20 12.08 1.54
C ARG A 93 -4.77 12.15 2.06
N MET A 94 -4.11 11.00 2.22
CA MET A 94 -2.72 10.95 2.67
C MET A 94 -1.77 11.60 1.66
N ARG A 95 -1.99 11.39 0.37
CA ARG A 95 -1.19 12.02 -0.71
C ARG A 95 -1.38 13.54 -0.71
N GLU A 96 -2.62 14.02 -0.67
CA GLU A 96 -2.92 15.45 -0.65
C GLU A 96 -2.35 16.15 0.60
N ARG A 97 -2.40 15.49 1.75
CA ARG A 97 -1.92 16.11 3.00
C ARG A 97 -0.40 16.23 3.06
N TYR A 98 0.33 15.23 2.59
CA TYR A 98 1.78 15.11 2.84
C TYR A 98 2.67 15.22 1.60
N PHE A 99 2.11 15.04 0.40
CA PHE A 99 2.84 14.96 -0.86
C PHE A 99 2.30 15.94 -1.91
N LYS A 100 1.69 17.05 -1.47
CA LYS A 100 1.10 18.08 -2.33
C LYS A 100 2.01 18.56 -3.46
N ALA A 101 3.31 18.69 -3.20
CA ALA A 101 4.31 19.09 -4.19
C ALA A 101 4.59 18.03 -5.27
N ASP A 102 4.29 16.75 -5.03
CA ASP A 102 4.47 15.68 -6.02
C ASP A 102 3.33 15.63 -7.05
N ALA A 103 2.13 16.13 -6.70
CA ALA A 103 1.00 16.24 -7.62
C ALA A 103 1.22 17.33 -8.69
N GLU A 104 1.99 18.37 -8.37
CA GLU A 104 2.34 19.45 -9.30
C GLU A 104 3.53 19.09 -10.21
N ARG A 105 4.23 17.98 -9.93
CA ARG A 105 5.51 17.62 -10.56
C ARG A 105 5.48 16.32 -11.38
N ALA A 106 4.35 15.62 -11.42
CA ALA A 106 4.19 14.44 -12.28
C ALA A 106 4.14 14.87 -13.76
N PRO A 107 4.96 14.30 -14.65
CA PRO A 107 4.87 14.59 -16.08
C PRO A 107 3.54 14.05 -16.64
N ALA A 108 2.96 14.84 -17.55
CA ALA A 108 1.75 14.53 -18.32
C ALA A 108 1.88 13.23 -19.15
#